data_AF-A0A7C1BE95-F1
#
_entry.id   AF-A0A7C1BE95-F1
#
_cell.length_a   1.000
_cell.length_b   1.000
_cell.length_c   1.000
_cell.angle_alpha   90.00
_cell.angle_beta   90.00
_cell.angle_gamma   90.00
#
_symmetry.space_group_name_H-M   'P 1'
#
loop_
_entity.id
_entity.type
_entity.pdbx_description
1 polymer ?
#
loop_
_entity_poly.entity_id
_entity_poly.type
_entity_poly.pdbx_seq_one_letter_code
_entity_poly.pdbx_strand_id
1 'polypeptide(L)' 'MKVAIIGAGNGGQALAGYLAMKGFDVSIFNRSKKRIA' A
#
# COMPACT_ATOMS: atom_id res chain seq x y z
N MET A 1 0.86 -10.47 -10.38
CA MET A 1 -0.13 -10.65 -9.30
C MET A 1 -0.54 -9.27 -8.79
N LYS A 2 -1.84 -9.05 -8.55
CA LYS A 2 -2.35 -7.79 -7.98
C LYS A 2 -2.51 -7.91 -6.48
N VAL A 3 -2.07 -6.92 -5.73
CA VAL A 3 -2.13 -6.90 -4.26
C VAL A 3 -2.83 -5.65 -3.77
N ALA A 4 -3.89 -5.83 -2.99
CA ALA A 4 -4.56 -4.74 -2.29
C ALA A 4 -4.13 -4.73 -0.82
N ILE A 5 -3.63 -3.58 -0.35
CA ILE A 5 -3.27 -3.35 1.05
C ILE A 5 -4.33 -2.46 1.68
N ILE A 6 -4.94 -2.92 2.76
CA ILE A 6 -5.96 -2.17 3.51
C ILE A 6 -5.31 -1.60 4.77
N GLY A 7 -5.13 -0.28 4.79
CA GLY A 7 -4.52 0.48 5.88
C GLY A 7 -3.24 1.18 5.44
N ALA A 8 -3.28 2.50 5.28
CA ALA A 8 -2.11 3.31 4.89
C ALA A 8 -1.34 3.87 6.10
N GLY A 9 -1.21 3.07 7.17
CA GLY A 9 -0.29 3.38 8.27
C GLY A 9 1.17 3.11 7.87
N ASN A 10 2.11 3.37 8.77
CA ASN A 10 3.55 3.20 8.49
C ASN A 10 3.88 1.78 7.97
N GLY A 11 3.33 0.75 8.60
CA GLY A 11 3.53 -0.64 8.16
C GLY A 11 2.91 -0.96 6.80
N GLY A 12 1.70 -0.45 6.53
CA GLY A 12 1.03 -0.67 5.25
C GLY A 12 1.75 0.02 4.09
N GLN A 13 2.24 1.24 4.31
CA GLN A 13 3.05 1.97 3.33
C GLN A 13 4.41 1.30 3.10
N ALA A 14 5.09 0.84 4.16
CA ALA A 14 6.35 0.11 4.04
C ALA A 14 6.18 -1.20 3.24
N LEU A 15 5.11 -1.96 3.53
CA LEU A 15 4.79 -3.17 2.79
C LEU A 15 4.44 -2.88 1.33
N ALA A 16 3.67 -1.81 1.07
CA ALA A 16 3.34 -1.39 -0.29
C ALA A 16 4.59 -1.08 -1.10
N GLY A 17 5.52 -0.30 -0.53
CA GLY A 17 6.80 0.00 -1.15
C GLY A 17 7.63 -1.26 -1.41
N TYR A 18 7.75 -2.14 -0.42
CA TYR A 18 8.49 -3.39 -0.55
C TYR A 18 7.94 -4.29 -1.68
N LEU A 19 6.62 -4.47 -1.75
CA LEU A 19 5.99 -5.29 -2.79
C LEU A 19 6.07 -4.64 -4.17
N ALA A 20 5.91 -3.32 -4.26
CA ALA A 20 6.12 -2.60 -5.51
C ALA A 20 7.56 -2.77 -6.02
N MET A 21 8.57 -2.67 -5.15
CA MET A 21 9.98 -2.93 -5.49
C MET A 21 10.24 -4.37 -5.97
N LYS A 22 9.39 -5.33 -5.57
CA LYS A 22 9.44 -6.72 -6.05
C LYS A 22 8.69 -6.94 -7.37
N GLY A 23 8.11 -5.89 -7.97
CA GLY A 23 7.43 -5.95 -9.26
C GLY A 23 5.95 -6.36 -9.17
N PHE A 24 5.35 -6.32 -7.98
CA PHE A 24 3.91 -6.53 -7.85
C PHE A 24 3.13 -5.26 -8.22
N ASP A 25 1.94 -5.44 -8.80
CA ASP A 25 0.97 -4.38 -9.01
C ASP A 25 0.21 -4.16 -7.69
N VAL A 26 0.51 -3.07 -6.98
CA VAL A 26 0.05 -2.81 -5.61
C VAL A 26 -0.87 -1.60 -5.57
N SER A 27 -2.00 -1.74 -4.89
CA SER A 27 -2.88 -0.62 -4.53
C SER A 27 -3.04 -0.57 -3.02
N ILE A 28 -2.88 0.61 -2.42
CA ILE A 28 -3.08 0.83 -0.98
C ILE A 28 -4.32 1.69 -0.73
N PHE A 29 -5.14 1.26 0.22
CA PHE A 29 -6.39 1.93 0.57
C PHE A 29 -6.39 2.30 2.05
N ASN A 30 -7.12 3.36 2.39
CA ASN A 30 -7.32 3.78 3.77
C ASN A 30 -8.71 4.43 3.89
N ARG A 31 -9.33 4.32 5.08
CA ARG A 31 -10.67 4.87 5.31
C ARG A 31 -10.75 6.37 4.98
N SER A 32 -9.70 7.13 5.30
CA SER A 32 -9.62 8.57 5.05
C SER A 32 -8.43 8.92 4.17
N LYS A 33 -8.57 9.99 3.40
CA LYS A 33 -7.53 10.49 2.48
C LYS A 33 -6.27 10.99 3.20
N LYS A 34 -6.32 11.27 4.50
CA LYS A 34 -5.18 11.82 5.27
C LYS A 34 -3.86 11.04 5.09
N ARG A 35 -3.93 9.74 4.80
CA ARG A 35 -2.76 8.85 4.64
C ARG A 35 -2.61 8.27 3.23
N ILE A 36 -3.44 8.69 2.28
CA ILE A 36 -3.31 8.37 0.87
C ILE A 36 -2.75 9.64 0.24
N ALA A 37 -1.45 9.63 -0.06
CA ALA A 37 -0.74 10.73 -0.72
C ALA A 37 -0.71 10.50 -2.23
#